data_AF-A0A399ZTA5-F1
#
_entry.id   AF-A0A399ZTA5-F1
#
_cell.length_a   1.000
_cell.length_b   1.000
_cell.length_c   1.000
_cell.angle_alpha   90.00
_cell.angle_beta   90.00
_cell.angle_gamma   90.00
#
_symmetry.space_group_name_H-M   'P 1'
#
loop_
_entity.id
_entity.type
_entity.pdbx_description
1 polymer ?
#
loop_
_entity_poly.entity_id
_entity_poly.type
_entity_poly.pdbx_seq_one_letter_code
_entity_poly.pdbx_strand_id
1 'polypeptide(L)'
;MGRMSPASYSRSGLLPFQQGGLDSLCGLYSIINAERIINRSSDEETQQLFDDLVYFLSRRRLLSKLLIEGIIHKQMLLILDKVVGKQRISSVEIPWRGVPNPDLTTFWKSMQNFLDGTPGRAIILGLQGYHDHWTVIETITNRSILLYDSSKIKRLPRSRCTTVYATWTRKHLLLPAQTYFLSNEAEDEDEDE
;
A
#
# COMPACT_ATOMS: atom_id res chain seq x y z
N MET A 1 3.37 -16.40 34.86
CA MET A 1 2.32 -15.72 34.06
C MET A 1 3.00 -14.76 33.09
N GLY A 2 3.13 -15.17 31.83
CA GLY A 2 3.83 -14.40 30.80
C GLY A 2 3.03 -13.19 30.37
N ARG A 3 3.66 -12.01 30.36
CA ARG A 3 3.06 -10.78 29.81
C ARG A 3 2.86 -10.96 28.30
N MET A 4 1.60 -11.09 27.87
CA MET A 4 1.23 -10.91 26.47
C MET A 4 1.61 -9.48 26.06
N SER A 5 2.48 -9.35 25.06
CA SER A 5 2.72 -8.07 24.39
C SER A 5 1.43 -7.62 23.72
N PRO A 6 1.08 -6.32 23.75
CA PRO A 6 -0.07 -5.85 22.99
C PRO A 6 0.30 -6.00 21.51
N ALA A 7 -0.33 -6.97 20.84
CA ALA A 7 -0.39 -6.96 19.40
C ALA A 7 -0.95 -5.58 19.02
N SER A 8 -0.15 -4.82 18.28
CA SER A 8 -0.60 -3.58 17.67
C SER A 8 -1.78 -3.92 16.76
N TYR A 9 -3.00 -3.74 17.26
CA TYR A 9 -4.19 -3.89 16.47
C TYR A 9 -4.08 -2.89 15.31
N SER A 10 -4.16 -3.40 14.09
CA SER A 10 -4.30 -2.55 12.91
C SER A 10 -5.59 -1.74 13.07
N ARG A 11 -5.65 -0.55 12.49
CA ARG A 11 -6.88 0.28 12.47
C ARG A 11 -8.05 -0.48 11.83
N SER A 12 -7.80 -1.41 10.92
CA SER A 12 -8.81 -2.30 10.33
C SER A 12 -9.27 -3.44 11.27
N GLY A 13 -8.46 -3.82 12.27
CA GLY A 13 -8.66 -5.01 13.09
C GLY A 13 -8.31 -6.32 12.37
N LEU A 14 -7.84 -6.26 11.12
CA LEU A 14 -7.47 -7.40 10.28
C LEU A 14 -5.96 -7.44 10.12
N LEU A 15 -5.36 -8.63 10.02
CA LEU A 15 -3.91 -8.75 9.80
C LEU A 15 -3.54 -8.72 8.31
N PRO A 16 -2.38 -8.13 7.94
CA PRO A 16 -1.89 -8.16 6.57
C PRO A 16 -1.63 -9.58 6.10
N PHE A 17 -2.07 -9.88 4.88
CA PHE A 17 -1.59 -11.07 4.19
C PHE A 17 -0.10 -10.94 3.89
N GLN A 18 0.58 -12.08 4.02
CA GLN A 18 2.03 -12.19 3.93
C GLN A 18 2.41 -12.86 2.62
N GLN A 19 3.47 -12.36 2.00
CA GLN A 19 4.07 -13.03 0.84
C GLN A 19 5.02 -14.15 1.27
N GLY A 20 5.40 -15.01 0.32
CA GLY A 20 6.43 -16.02 0.52
C GLY A 20 7.84 -15.42 0.57
N GLY A 21 8.78 -16.14 1.17
CA GLY A 21 10.16 -15.64 1.35
C GLY A 21 11.03 -15.67 0.10
N LEU A 22 10.58 -16.32 -0.98
CA LEU A 22 11.33 -16.51 -2.22
C LEU A 22 10.68 -15.82 -3.43
N ASP A 23 9.45 -15.34 -3.27
CA ASP A 23 8.72 -14.70 -4.34
C ASP A 23 8.89 -13.17 -4.30
N SER A 24 8.60 -12.53 -5.43
CA SER A 24 8.64 -11.07 -5.56
C SER A 24 7.23 -10.44 -5.54
N LEU A 25 6.28 -11.03 -4.82
CA LEU A 25 4.86 -10.66 -4.89
C LEU A 25 4.47 -9.38 -4.13
N CYS A 26 5.43 -8.65 -3.55
CA CYS A 26 5.15 -7.53 -2.64
C CYS A 26 4.21 -6.47 -3.21
N GLY A 27 4.33 -6.18 -4.50
CA GLY A 27 3.42 -5.24 -5.15
C GLY A 27 2.00 -5.77 -5.31
N LEU A 28 1.81 -7.08 -5.54
CA LEU A 28 0.47 -7.67 -5.56
C LEU A 28 -0.15 -7.69 -4.17
N TYR A 29 0.63 -8.11 -3.17
CA TYR A 29 0.15 -8.07 -1.79
C TYR A 29 -0.12 -6.64 -1.31
N SER A 30 0.60 -5.64 -1.80
CA SER A 30 0.28 -4.24 -1.48
C SER A 30 -1.08 -3.81 -2.02
N ILE A 31 -1.45 -4.27 -3.23
CA ILE A 31 -2.79 -4.02 -3.80
C ILE A 31 -3.86 -4.72 -2.96
N ILE A 32 -3.66 -6.02 -2.71
CA ILE A 32 -4.59 -6.86 -1.96
C ILE A 32 -4.82 -6.31 -0.56
N ASN A 33 -3.74 -6.00 0.16
CA ASN A 33 -3.81 -5.50 1.51
C ASN A 33 -4.42 -4.09 1.59
N ALA A 34 -4.18 -3.23 0.58
CA ALA A 34 -4.84 -1.93 0.51
C ALA A 34 -6.36 -2.09 0.28
N GLU A 35 -6.76 -2.96 -0.64
CA GLU A 35 -8.17 -3.27 -0.91
C GLU A 35 -8.87 -3.81 0.36
N ARG A 36 -8.22 -4.74 1.08
CA ARG A 36 -8.73 -5.26 2.35
C ARG A 36 -8.91 -4.20 3.43
N ILE A 37 -8.03 -3.20 3.51
CA ILE A 37 -8.21 -2.08 4.45
C ILE A 37 -9.43 -1.25 4.06
N ILE A 38 -9.57 -0.96 2.77
CA ILE A 38 -10.62 -0.07 2.25
C ILE A 38 -12.00 -0.72 2.38
N ASN A 39 -12.12 -1.98 1.96
CA ASN A 39 -13.40 -2.70 1.87
C ASN A 39 -13.71 -3.59 3.07
N ARG A 40 -12.74 -3.77 3.98
CA ARG A 40 -12.82 -4.76 5.07
C ARG A 40 -13.09 -6.19 4.56
N SER A 41 -12.55 -6.50 3.37
CA SER A 41 -12.79 -7.76 2.66
C SER A 41 -12.49 -8.99 3.50
N SER A 42 -13.34 -10.01 3.38
CA SER A 42 -13.13 -11.33 3.98
C SER A 42 -11.91 -12.03 3.35
N ASP A 43 -11.50 -13.15 3.94
CA ASP A 43 -10.41 -13.95 3.38
C ASP A 43 -10.79 -14.53 2.01
N GLU A 44 -12.04 -14.91 1.82
CA GLU A 44 -12.58 -15.40 0.55
C GLU A 44 -12.60 -14.31 -0.52
N GLU A 45 -13.09 -13.11 -0.20
CA GLU A 45 -13.11 -11.97 -1.14
C GLU A 45 -11.69 -11.56 -1.54
N THR A 46 -10.78 -11.61 -0.57
CA THR A 46 -9.35 -11.34 -0.80
C THR A 46 -8.71 -12.42 -1.68
N GLN A 47 -9.01 -13.70 -1.43
CA GLN A 47 -8.53 -14.81 -2.25
C GLN A 47 -9.04 -14.70 -3.69
N GLN A 48 -10.30 -14.31 -3.89
CA GLN A 48 -10.85 -14.08 -5.22
C GLN A 48 -10.08 -12.98 -5.97
N LEU A 49 -9.76 -11.86 -5.30
CA LEU A 49 -8.92 -10.82 -5.90
C LEU A 49 -7.52 -11.34 -6.26
N PHE A 50 -6.91 -12.16 -5.40
CA PHE A 50 -5.63 -12.80 -5.71
C PHE A 50 -5.71 -13.69 -6.96
N ASP A 51 -6.76 -14.51 -7.07
CA ASP A 51 -6.98 -15.39 -8.22
C ASP A 51 -7.19 -14.59 -9.52
N ASP A 52 -7.96 -13.50 -9.45
CA ASP A 52 -8.18 -12.58 -10.58
C ASP A 52 -6.87 -11.94 -11.06
N LEU A 53 -6.00 -11.55 -10.12
CA LEU A 53 -4.66 -11.02 -10.42
C LEU A 53 -3.80 -12.07 -11.13
N VAL A 54 -3.74 -13.29 -10.59
CA VAL A 54 -2.97 -14.40 -11.19
C VAL A 54 -3.47 -14.69 -12.60
N TYR A 55 -4.79 -14.77 -12.79
CA TYR A 55 -5.40 -15.02 -14.11
C TYR A 55 -5.11 -13.90 -15.11
N PHE A 56 -5.22 -12.63 -14.68
CA PHE A 56 -4.88 -11.48 -15.51
C PHE A 56 -3.41 -11.49 -15.96
N LEU A 57 -2.49 -11.75 -15.04
CA LEU A 57 -1.05 -11.80 -15.30
C LEU A 57 -0.65 -12.99 -16.17
N SER A 58 -1.26 -14.15 -15.93
CA SER A 58 -1.03 -15.37 -16.70
C SER A 58 -1.45 -15.17 -18.17
N ARG A 59 -2.66 -14.65 -18.41
CA ARG A 59 -3.15 -14.34 -19.77
C ARG A 59 -2.25 -13.37 -20.53
N ARG A 60 -1.58 -12.46 -19.81
CA ARG A 60 -0.63 -11.49 -20.39
C ARG A 60 0.81 -11.99 -20.48
N ARG A 61 1.08 -13.24 -20.07
CA ARG A 61 2.43 -13.83 -19.98
C ARG A 61 3.38 -13.02 -19.08
N LEU A 62 2.83 -12.33 -18.09
CA LEU A 62 3.59 -11.52 -17.14
C LEU A 62 3.84 -12.23 -15.81
N LEU A 63 3.11 -13.32 -15.53
CA LEU A 63 3.17 -14.00 -14.24
C LEU A 63 4.57 -14.49 -13.86
N SER A 64 5.27 -15.18 -14.78
CA SER A 64 6.63 -15.68 -14.51
C SER A 64 7.61 -14.55 -14.23
N LYS A 65 7.57 -13.47 -15.03
CA LYS A 65 8.41 -12.30 -14.81
C LYS A 65 8.15 -11.68 -13.44
N LEU A 66 6.88 -11.55 -13.07
CA LEU A 66 6.48 -10.97 -11.79
C LEU A 66 6.96 -11.82 -10.60
N LEU A 67 6.84 -13.14 -10.67
CA LEU A 67 7.32 -14.02 -9.60
C LEU A 67 8.82 -13.86 -9.35
N ILE A 68 9.59 -13.60 -10.40
CA ILE A 68 11.05 -13.46 -10.36
C ILE A 68 11.49 -12.04 -10.01
N GLU A 69 10.87 -11.02 -10.61
CA GLU A 69 11.34 -9.62 -10.58
C GLU A 69 10.39 -8.65 -9.86
N GLY A 70 9.17 -9.08 -9.55
CA GLY A 70 8.11 -8.25 -8.97
C GLY A 70 7.42 -7.36 -10.01
N ILE A 71 6.75 -6.31 -9.51
CA ILE A 71 6.08 -5.33 -10.37
C ILE A 71 6.75 -3.96 -10.37
N ILE A 72 6.79 -3.36 -11.56
CA ILE A 72 7.18 -1.96 -11.74
C ILE A 72 5.97 -1.03 -11.65
N HIS A 73 6.21 0.27 -11.46
CA HIS A 73 5.17 1.31 -11.39
C HIS A 73 4.11 1.21 -12.51
N LYS A 74 4.53 0.97 -13.77
CA LYS A 74 3.59 0.83 -14.91
C LYS A 74 2.64 -0.37 -14.76
N GLN A 75 3.12 -1.47 -14.18
CA GLN A 75 2.30 -2.66 -13.96
C GLN A 75 1.34 -2.44 -12.78
N MET A 76 1.77 -1.75 -11.72
CA MET A 76 0.91 -1.35 -10.60
C MET A 76 -0.31 -0.57 -11.10
N LEU A 77 -0.10 0.46 -11.93
CA LEU A 77 -1.19 1.23 -12.56
C LEU A 77 -2.12 0.35 -13.39
N LEU A 78 -1.54 -0.50 -14.23
CA LEU A 78 -2.32 -1.38 -15.11
C LEU A 78 -3.21 -2.33 -14.29
N ILE A 79 -2.70 -2.86 -13.18
CA ILE A 79 -3.45 -3.77 -12.31
C ILE A 79 -4.56 -3.02 -11.56
N LEU A 80 -4.26 -1.85 -10.99
CA LEU A 80 -5.26 -1.01 -10.33
C LEU A 80 -6.39 -0.62 -11.29
N ASP A 81 -6.08 -0.33 -12.55
CA ASP A 81 -7.09 0.01 -13.58
C ASP A 81 -7.88 -1.21 -14.09
N LYS A 82 -7.20 -2.33 -14.40
CA LYS A 82 -7.81 -3.46 -15.14
C LYS A 82 -8.32 -4.61 -14.30
N VAL A 83 -7.83 -4.77 -13.08
CA VAL A 83 -8.22 -5.89 -12.20
C VAL A 83 -8.99 -5.38 -11.00
N VAL A 84 -8.46 -4.36 -10.31
CA VAL A 84 -9.15 -3.76 -9.16
C VAL A 84 -10.34 -2.95 -9.67
N GLY A 85 -10.09 -1.98 -10.54
CA GLY A 85 -11.11 -1.15 -11.18
C GLY A 85 -11.92 -0.32 -10.17
N LYS A 86 -12.79 0.53 -10.71
CA LYS A 86 -13.63 1.43 -9.91
C LYS A 86 -14.65 0.72 -9.02
N GLN A 87 -14.96 -0.54 -9.32
CA GLN A 87 -15.91 -1.34 -8.54
C GLN A 87 -15.34 -1.78 -7.19
N ARG A 88 -14.02 -2.00 -7.08
CA ARG A 88 -13.38 -2.36 -5.81
C ARG A 88 -12.76 -1.15 -5.13
N ILE A 89 -12.12 -0.27 -5.89
CA ILE A 89 -11.51 0.98 -5.39
C ILE A 89 -11.91 2.12 -6.34
N SER A 90 -12.84 2.98 -5.92
CA SER A 90 -13.43 4.01 -6.77
C SER A 90 -12.49 5.19 -7.04
N SER A 91 -11.58 5.49 -6.10
CA SER A 91 -10.57 6.56 -6.24
C SER A 91 -9.13 6.04 -6.13
N VAL A 92 -8.33 6.36 -7.15
CA VAL A 92 -6.89 6.08 -7.23
C VAL A 92 -6.16 7.35 -7.63
N GLU A 93 -5.55 8.02 -6.65
CA GLU A 93 -4.81 9.27 -6.86
C GLU A 93 -3.30 9.07 -6.74
N ILE A 94 -2.53 9.88 -7.47
CA ILE A 94 -1.06 9.89 -7.39
C ILE A 94 -0.60 11.35 -7.29
N PRO A 95 -0.83 12.00 -6.14
CA PRO A 95 -0.74 13.46 -6.02
C PRO A 95 0.66 14.01 -6.29
N TRP A 96 1.67 13.17 -6.11
CA TRP A 96 3.07 13.52 -6.21
C TRP A 96 3.71 13.09 -7.53
N ARG A 97 2.92 12.63 -8.50
CA ARG A 97 3.41 12.34 -9.85
C ARG A 97 3.94 13.61 -10.50
N GLY A 98 5.16 13.55 -11.00
CA GLY A 98 5.80 14.68 -11.69
C GLY A 98 6.31 15.78 -10.77
N VAL A 99 6.17 15.64 -9.45
CA VAL A 99 6.75 16.58 -8.48
C VAL A 99 8.20 16.15 -8.18
N PRO A 100 9.21 16.93 -8.59
CA PRO A 100 10.60 16.57 -8.37
C PRO A 100 10.99 16.83 -6.91
N ASN A 101 11.58 15.82 -6.26
CA ASN A 101 12.20 15.92 -4.93
C ASN A 101 11.37 16.70 -3.88
N PRO A 102 10.10 16.33 -3.64
CA PRO A 102 9.28 17.05 -2.67
C PRO A 102 9.89 16.91 -1.28
N ASP A 103 9.76 17.96 -0.46
CA ASP A 103 10.24 17.92 0.91
C ASP A 103 9.52 16.84 1.73
N LEU A 104 10.28 16.12 2.56
CA LEU A 104 9.75 15.01 3.39
C LEU A 104 8.61 15.46 4.32
N THR A 105 8.61 16.70 4.78
CA THR A 105 7.56 17.25 5.66
C THR A 105 6.24 17.42 4.93
N THR A 106 6.25 18.06 3.77
CA THR A 106 5.04 18.26 2.98
C THR A 106 4.51 16.93 2.46
N PHE A 107 5.39 16.06 1.94
CA PHE A 107 5.00 14.72 1.49
C PHE A 107 4.35 13.89 2.61
N TRP A 108 4.97 13.87 3.79
CA TRP A 108 4.46 13.14 4.94
C TRP A 108 3.15 13.70 5.48
N LYS A 109 3.02 15.03 5.58
CA LYS A 109 1.77 15.68 5.99
C LYS A 109 0.66 15.39 4.99
N SER A 110 0.96 15.34 3.69
CA SER A 110 -0.02 14.99 2.66
C SER A 110 -0.54 13.55 2.85
N MET A 111 0.35 12.57 3.05
CA MET A 111 -0.06 11.20 3.37
C MET A 111 -0.88 11.12 4.67
N GLN A 112 -0.48 11.88 5.69
CA GLN A 112 -1.18 11.95 6.96
C GLN A 112 -2.58 12.53 6.84
N ASN A 113 -2.71 13.70 6.23
CA ASN A 113 -3.99 14.35 6.03
C ASN A 113 -4.95 13.47 5.21
N PHE A 114 -4.43 12.71 4.24
CA PHE A 114 -5.25 11.77 3.49
C PHE A 114 -5.80 10.64 4.38
N LEU A 115 -4.94 9.98 5.17
CA LEU A 115 -5.33 8.87 6.06
C LEU A 115 -6.17 9.32 7.26
N ASP A 116 -6.01 10.57 7.70
CA ASP A 116 -6.78 11.18 8.79
C ASP A 116 -8.17 11.68 8.35
N GLY A 117 -8.50 11.60 7.05
CA GLY A 117 -9.83 11.94 6.52
C GLY A 117 -10.89 10.88 6.81
N THR A 118 -11.76 10.59 5.83
CA THR A 118 -12.83 9.58 5.99
C THR A 118 -12.27 8.17 6.19
N PRO A 119 -13.03 7.24 6.81
CA PRO A 119 -12.69 5.81 6.84
C PRO A 119 -12.53 5.21 5.42
N GLY A 120 -11.96 4.01 5.35
CA GLY A 120 -11.82 3.29 4.07
C GLY A 120 -10.72 3.87 3.17
N ARG A 121 -9.57 4.22 3.75
CA ARG A 121 -8.42 4.81 3.03
C ARG A 121 -7.15 4.02 3.29
N ALA A 122 -6.35 3.84 2.24
CA ALA A 122 -5.02 3.24 2.32
C ALA A 122 -4.06 3.93 1.37
N ILE A 123 -2.76 3.87 1.68
CA ILE A 123 -1.72 4.37 0.77
C ILE A 123 -0.78 3.23 0.40
N ILE A 124 -0.64 2.96 -0.90
CA ILE A 124 0.47 2.12 -1.40
C ILE A 124 1.70 3.01 -1.58
N LEU A 125 2.82 2.60 -1.00
CA LEU A 125 4.07 3.36 -1.00
C LEU A 125 5.20 2.53 -1.62
N GLY A 126 5.84 3.09 -2.65
CA GLY A 126 7.13 2.61 -3.14
C GLY A 126 8.27 3.03 -2.21
N LEU A 127 9.15 2.08 -1.91
CA LEU A 127 10.33 2.25 -1.06
C LEU A 127 11.60 1.84 -1.82
N GLN A 128 12.68 2.55 -1.54
CA GLN A 128 14.04 2.19 -1.96
C GLN A 128 15.05 2.35 -0.82
N GLY A 129 16.27 1.86 -1.04
CA GLY A 129 17.42 2.05 -0.16
C GLY A 129 17.67 0.82 0.69
N TYR A 130 17.29 0.84 1.98
CA TYR A 130 17.39 -0.36 2.81
C TYR A 130 16.35 -1.43 2.45
N HIS A 131 15.20 -0.99 1.92
CA HIS A 131 14.18 -1.87 1.37
C HIS A 131 13.84 -1.36 -0.02
N ASP A 132 13.98 -2.20 -1.04
CA ASP A 132 13.44 -1.96 -2.38
C ASP A 132 12.12 -2.72 -2.47
N HIS A 133 11.00 -2.03 -2.20
CA HIS A 133 9.76 -2.68 -1.80
C HIS A 133 8.51 -1.86 -2.12
N TRP A 134 7.38 -2.55 -2.29
CA TRP A 134 6.05 -1.96 -2.24
C TRP A 134 5.40 -2.33 -0.90
N THR A 135 4.84 -1.34 -0.22
CA THR A 135 4.16 -1.55 1.06
C THR A 135 2.86 -0.76 1.15
N VAL A 136 2.08 -1.02 2.20
CA VAL A 136 0.84 -0.28 2.50
C VAL A 136 1.01 0.48 3.80
N ILE A 137 0.63 1.75 3.80
CA ILE A 137 0.49 2.57 5.00
C ILE A 137 -0.96 2.49 5.46
N GLU A 138 -1.16 2.05 6.69
CA GLU A 138 -2.47 2.10 7.36
C GLU A 138 -2.57 3.33 8.28
N THR A 139 -1.47 3.69 8.94
CA THR A 139 -1.46 4.80 9.89
C THR A 139 -0.13 5.52 9.84
N ILE A 140 -0.18 6.84 9.98
CA ILE A 140 1.01 7.68 10.01
C ILE A 140 0.88 8.67 11.15
N THR A 141 1.99 8.91 11.83
CA THR A 141 2.10 9.88 12.92
C THR A 141 3.19 10.87 12.58
N ASN A 142 3.36 11.92 13.38
CA ASN A 142 4.47 12.86 13.22
C ASN A 142 5.86 12.19 13.32
N ARG A 143 5.96 10.97 13.89
CA ARG A 143 7.24 10.31 14.19
C ARG A 143 7.49 9.04 13.37
N SER A 144 6.45 8.36 12.92
CA SER A 144 6.57 7.07 12.23
C SER A 144 5.41 6.82 11.28
N ILE A 145 5.70 6.10 10.20
CA ILE A 145 4.73 5.37 9.39
C ILE A 145 4.57 3.98 10.01
N LEU A 146 3.33 3.54 10.21
CA LEU A 146 2.98 2.17 10.58
C LEU A 146 2.49 1.46 9.32
N LEU A 147 3.09 0.31 9.04
CA LEU A 147 2.88 -0.39 7.78
C LEU A 147 1.99 -1.61 7.99
N TYR A 148 1.18 -1.86 6.96
CA TYR A 148 0.37 -3.04 6.76
C TYR A 148 1.04 -3.92 5.70
N ASP A 149 2.21 -4.41 6.07
CA ASP A 149 3.24 -4.91 5.16
C ASP A 149 3.19 -6.43 4.97
N SER A 150 3.46 -6.90 3.75
CA SER A 150 3.48 -8.32 3.40
C SER A 150 4.81 -9.02 3.70
N SER A 151 5.87 -8.26 4.02
CA SER A 151 7.20 -8.73 4.41
C SER A 151 7.51 -8.48 5.89
N LYS A 152 6.48 -8.22 6.70
CA LYS A 152 6.56 -8.01 8.17
C LYS A 152 7.32 -6.75 8.61
N ILE A 153 7.55 -5.79 7.72
CA ILE A 153 8.07 -4.48 8.11
C ILE A 153 6.97 -3.75 8.88
N LYS A 154 7.17 -3.50 10.18
CA LYS A 154 6.10 -2.94 11.02
C LYS A 154 6.01 -1.42 10.98
N ARG A 155 7.16 -0.75 10.88
CA ARG A 155 7.23 0.71 11.00
C ARG A 155 8.43 1.30 10.29
N LEU A 156 8.27 2.51 9.77
CA LEU A 156 9.35 3.36 9.29
C LEU A 156 9.46 4.61 10.16
N PRO A 157 10.51 4.75 10.99
CA PRO A 157 10.73 5.97 11.75
C PRO A 157 10.99 7.14 10.80
N ARG A 158 10.32 8.28 11.01
CA ARG A 158 10.48 9.50 10.19
C ARG A 158 11.93 9.92 10.10
N SER A 159 12.69 9.81 11.19
CA SER A 159 14.12 10.15 11.27
C SER A 159 15.02 9.27 10.38
N ARG A 160 14.51 8.15 9.87
CA ARG A 160 15.20 7.23 8.95
C ARG A 160 14.70 7.33 7.51
N CYS A 161 13.71 8.18 7.25
CA CYS A 161 13.11 8.37 5.93
C CYS A 161 13.63 9.62 5.21
N THR A 162 13.61 9.61 3.89
CA THR A 162 13.97 10.72 2.97
C THR A 162 13.19 10.57 1.67
N THR A 163 13.05 11.65 0.90
CA THR A 163 12.34 11.67 -0.41
C THR A 163 13.29 11.95 -1.59
N VAL A 164 14.58 12.16 -1.32
CA VAL A 164 15.56 12.58 -2.34
C VAL A 164 16.58 11.48 -2.62
N TYR A 165 17.43 11.15 -1.66
CA TYR A 165 18.39 10.05 -1.76
C TYR A 165 18.64 9.42 -0.39
N ALA A 166 18.87 8.10 -0.38
CA ALA A 166 19.17 7.35 0.83
C ALA A 166 20.59 7.67 1.35
N THR A 167 20.74 7.68 2.68
CA THR A 167 22.03 7.83 3.36
C THR A 167 22.17 6.80 4.49
N TRP A 168 23.36 6.71 5.10
CA TRP A 168 23.59 5.83 6.25
C TRP A 168 22.64 6.10 7.44
N THR A 169 22.22 7.35 7.63
CA THR A 169 21.25 7.72 8.68
C THR A 169 19.82 7.62 8.18
N ARG A 170 19.57 8.06 6.94
CA ARG A 170 18.26 8.14 6.27
C ARG A 170 18.14 7.03 5.23
N LYS A 171 17.99 5.80 5.71
CA LYS A 171 18.11 4.60 4.88
C LYS A 171 16.89 4.28 4.02
N HIS A 172 15.72 4.81 4.35
CA HIS A 172 14.47 4.54 3.63
C HIS A 172 14.15 5.70 2.69
N LEU A 173 14.37 5.50 1.39
CA LEU A 173 13.92 6.42 0.36
C LEU A 173 12.44 6.14 0.08
N LEU A 174 11.58 7.08 0.44
CA LEU A 174 10.18 7.06 0.06
C LEU A 174 10.09 7.57 -1.38
N LEU A 175 9.24 6.98 -2.21
CA LEU A 175 9.10 7.34 -3.63
C LEU A 175 7.77 8.05 -3.90
N PRO A 176 7.71 9.40 -3.85
CA PRO A 176 6.46 10.16 -3.99
C PRO A 176 5.71 9.88 -5.30
N ALA A 177 6.43 9.85 -6.44
CA ALA A 177 5.83 9.52 -7.74
C ALA A 177 5.30 8.08 -7.85
N GLN A 178 5.67 7.22 -6.89
CA GLN A 178 5.25 5.85 -6.72
C GLN A 178 4.45 5.69 -5.41
N THR A 179 3.64 6.69 -5.08
CA THR A 179 2.75 6.66 -3.90
C THR A 179 1.31 6.86 -4.36
N TYR A 180 0.44 5.91 -4.04
CA TYR A 180 -0.95 5.85 -4.50
C TYR A 180 -1.87 6.04 -3.32
N PHE A 181 -2.76 7.02 -3.43
CA PHE A 181 -3.78 7.32 -2.44
C PHE A 181 -5.05 6.63 -2.91
N LEU A 182 -5.56 5.70 -2.09
CA LEU A 182 -6.64 4.79 -2.45
C LEU A 182 -7.79 4.94 -1.47
N SER A 183 -9.00 5.11 -1.99
CA SER A 183 -10.21 5.21 -1.18
C SER A 183 -11.44 4.78 -1.97
N ASN A 184 -12.48 4.42 -1.23
CA ASN A 184 -13.85 4.52 -1.72
C ASN A 184 -14.47 5.81 -1.17
N GLU A 185 -15.17 6.55 -2.03
CA GLU A 185 -16.13 7.53 -1.55
C GLU A 185 -17.18 6.79 -0.72
N ALA A 186 -17.62 7.38 0.40
CA ALA A 186 -18.82 6.87 1.03
C ALA A 186 -19.92 7.01 -0.02
N GLU A 187 -20.65 5.93 -0.30
CA GLU A 187 -21.95 6.09 -0.93
C GLU A 187 -22.72 7.01 0.02
N ASP A 188 -22.93 8.26 -0.38
CA ASP A 188 -24.00 9.04 0.20
C ASP A 188 -25.23 8.16 -0.07
N GLU A 189 -25.80 7.58 0.99
CA GLU A 189 -27.17 7.13 0.95
C GLU A 189 -27.97 8.40 0.67
N ASP A 190 -28.15 8.72 -0.62
CA ASP A 190 -29.23 9.55 -1.09
C ASP A 190 -30.49 8.80 -0.62
N GLU A 191 -30.94 9.13 0.60
CA GLU A 191 -32.29 8.84 1.06
C GLU A 191 -33.22 9.61 0.11
N ASP A 192 -33.55 8.93 -0.99
CA ASP A 192 -34.82 9.11 -1.69
C ASP A 192 -35.94 8.97 -0.65
N GLU A 193 -36.50 10.09 -0.19
CA GLU A 193 -37.94 10.27 0.12
C GLU A 193 -38.33 11.75 0.28
#